data_AF-A0AA35KLZ0-F1
#
_entry.id   AF-A0AA35KLZ0-F1
#
_cell.length_a   1.000
_cell.length_b   1.000
_cell.length_c   1.000
_cell.angle_alpha   90.00
_cell.angle_beta   90.00
_cell.angle_gamma   90.00
#
_symmetry.space_group_name_H-M   'P 1'
#
loop_
_entity.id
_entity.type
_entity.pdbx_description
1 polymer ?
#
loop_
_entity_poly.entity_id
_entity_poly.type
_entity_poly.pdbx_seq_one_letter_code
_entity_poly.pdbx_strand_id
1 'polypeptide(L)'
;MHCEFRDLDDALMDRIVCGVRDIHLQRRLLAKPDLTLQKAIEEAVASEAAEPRRFARPAACVLLGSQFQCITKRPAVMRHPPVKTMTCT
;
A
#
# COMPACT_ATOMS: atom_id res chain seq x y z
N MET A 1 -17.89 21.59 26.25
CA MET A 1 -18.10 21.10 24.87
C MET A 1 -18.19 19.59 24.95
N HIS A 2 -19.37 19.00 24.77
CA HIS A 2 -19.51 17.55 24.64
C HIS A 2 -19.59 17.25 23.14
N CYS A 3 -18.64 16.46 22.64
CA CYS A 3 -18.63 16.06 21.24
C CYS A 3 -19.61 14.89 21.08
N GLU A 4 -20.76 15.13 20.46
CA GLU A 4 -21.75 14.10 20.13
C GLU A 4 -21.41 13.45 18.79
N PHE A 5 -20.26 12.77 18.71
CA PHE A 5 -20.05 11.80 17.62
C PHE A 5 -20.96 10.61 17.88
N ARG A 6 -22.23 10.76 17.52
CA ARG A 6 -23.13 9.63 17.40
C ARG A 6 -22.61 8.77 16.26
N ASP A 7 -22.50 7.48 16.53
CA ASP A 7 -22.15 6.46 15.55
C ASP A 7 -20.75 6.66 14.94
N LEU A 8 -19.75 6.81 15.82
CA LEU A 8 -18.33 6.88 15.45
C LEU A 8 -17.92 5.72 14.53
N ASP A 9 -18.41 4.51 14.80
CA ASP A 9 -18.07 3.34 14.01
C ASP A 9 -18.59 3.46 12.58
N ASP A 10 -19.78 3.99 12.36
CA ASP A 10 -20.34 4.23 11.03
C ASP A 10 -19.53 5.28 10.28
N ALA A 11 -19.17 6.38 10.96
CA ALA A 11 -18.33 7.42 10.37
C ALA A 11 -16.93 6.91 10.00
N LEU A 12 -16.34 6.03 10.81
CA LEU A 12 -15.05 5.40 10.52
C LEU A 12 -15.17 4.36 9.40
N MET A 13 -16.24 3.58 9.38
CA MET A 13 -16.51 2.62 8.31
C MET A 13 -16.62 3.34 6.95
N ASP A 14 -17.33 4.46 6.89
CA ASP A 14 -17.45 5.26 5.67
C ASP A 14 -16.07 5.71 5.15
N ARG A 15 -15.16 6.10 6.06
CA ARG A 15 -13.78 6.44 5.70
C ARG A 15 -12.97 5.26 5.20
N ILE A 16 -13.15 4.07 5.76
CA ILE A 16 -12.49 2.86 5.27
C ILE A 16 -13.05 2.48 3.90
N VAL A 17 -14.36 2.28 3.80
CA VAL A 17 -14.99 1.79 2.57
C VAL A 17 -14.79 2.77 1.42
N CYS A 18 -15.02 4.07 1.61
CA CYS A 18 -14.82 5.07 0.55
C CYS A 18 -13.34 5.43 0.33
N GLY A 19 -12.49 5.28 1.35
CA GLY A 19 -11.07 5.64 1.29
C GLY A 19 -10.15 4.55 0.73
N VAL A 20 -10.60 3.30 0.70
CA VAL A 20 -9.87 2.18 0.10
C VAL A 20 -9.68 2.41 -1.40
N ARG A 21 -8.43 2.31 -1.86
CA ARG A 21 -8.06 2.48 -3.28
C ARG A 21 -8.37 1.26 -4.15
N ASP A 22 -8.41 0.06 -3.56
CA ASP A 22 -8.73 -1.17 -4.29
C ASP A 22 -10.24 -1.32 -4.45
N ILE A 23 -10.71 -1.16 -5.69
CA ILE A 23 -12.13 -1.26 -6.04
C ILE A 23 -12.70 -2.67 -5.80
N HIS A 24 -11.87 -3.71 -5.85
CA HIS A 24 -12.32 -5.07 -5.57
C HIS A 24 -12.56 -5.27 -4.08
N LEU A 25 -11.64 -4.81 -3.23
CA LEU A 25 -11.84 -4.76 -1.78
C LEU A 25 -13.07 -3.93 -1.40
N GLN A 26 -13.21 -2.71 -1.94
CA GLN A 26 -14.37 -1.85 -1.66
C GLN A 26 -15.69 -2.56 -1.99
N ARG A 27 -15.80 -3.21 -3.16
CA ARG A 27 -16.99 -3.97 -3.55
C ARG A 27 -17.27 -5.15 -2.62
N ARG A 28 -16.24 -5.88 -2.20
CA ARG A 28 -16.41 -6.99 -1.24
C ARG A 28 -16.91 -6.50 0.11
N LEU A 29 -16.39 -5.37 0.60
CA LEU A 29 -16.84 -4.76 1.86
C LEU A 29 -18.31 -4.34 1.76
N LEU A 30 -18.69 -3.62 0.68
CA LEU A 30 -20.08 -3.18 0.45
C LEU A 30 -21.08 -4.34 0.26
N ALA A 31 -20.62 -5.51 -0.18
CA ALA A 31 -21.46 -6.69 -0.36
C ALA A 31 -21.79 -7.42 0.96
N LYS A 32 -21.15 -7.05 2.08
CA LYS A 32 -21.36 -7.70 3.38
C LYS A 32 -22.50 -7.00 4.15
N PRO A 33 -23.63 -7.67 4.41
CA PRO A 33 -24.76 -7.05 5.11
C PRO A 33 -24.45 -6.78 6.59
N ASP A 34 -23.63 -7.62 7.23
CA ASP A 34 -23.24 -7.50 8.64
C ASP A 34 -21.77 -7.08 8.80
N LEU A 35 -21.40 -6.04 8.04
CA LEU A 35 -20.07 -5.46 8.12
C LEU A 35 -19.94 -4.65 9.42
N THR A 36 -18.93 -4.99 10.23
CA THR A 36 -18.56 -4.23 11.41
C THR A 36 -17.24 -3.50 11.14
N LEU A 37 -17.00 -2.41 11.88
CA LEU A 37 -15.75 -1.64 11.77
C LEU A 37 -14.51 -2.55 11.89
N GLN A 38 -14.50 -3.45 12.87
CA GLN A 38 -13.41 -4.40 13.09
C GLN A 38 -13.13 -5.28 11.87
N LYS A 39 -14.17 -5.86 11.27
CA LYS A 39 -14.03 -6.70 10.06
C LYS A 39 -13.51 -5.90 8.87
N ALA A 40 -13.98 -4.65 8.72
CA ALA A 40 -13.52 -3.77 7.65
C ALA A 40 -12.02 -3.45 7.79
N ILE A 41 -11.56 -3.16 9.02
CA ILE A 41 -10.14 -2.93 9.33
C ILE A 41 -9.31 -4.17 9.01
N GLU A 42 -9.70 -5.34 9.53
CA GLU A 42 -8.96 -6.60 9.34
C GLU A 42 -8.78 -6.93 7.86
N GLU A 43 -9.85 -6.80 7.07
CA GLU A 43 -9.80 -7.12 5.65
C GLU A 43 -9.02 -6.09 4.83
N ALA A 44 -9.10 -4.81 5.18
CA ALA A 44 -8.28 -3.77 4.57
C ALA A 44 -6.79 -4.01 4.84
N VAL A 45 -6.42 -4.30 6.09
CA VAL A 45 -5.04 -4.61 6.49
C VAL A 45 -4.55 -5.88 5.78
N ALA A 46 -5.36 -6.93 5.73
CA ALA A 46 -5.01 -8.17 5.02
C ALA A 46 -4.77 -7.91 3.53
N SER A 47 -5.61 -7.08 2.90
CA SER A 47 -5.45 -6.71 1.49
C SER A 47 -4.18 -5.91 1.25
N GLU A 48 -3.85 -4.96 2.10
CA GLU A 48 -2.61 -4.18 2.00
C GLU A 48 -1.36 -5.03 2.24
N ALA A 49 -1.44 -6.03 3.12
CA ALA A 49 -0.36 -6.98 3.36
C ALA A 49 -0.17 -7.96 2.20
N ALA A 50 -1.25 -8.33 1.51
CA ALA A 50 -1.22 -9.23 0.36
C ALA A 50 -0.80 -8.52 -0.94
N GLU A 51 -1.14 -7.23 -1.09
CA GLU A 51 -0.70 -6.43 -2.24
C GLU A 51 0.81 -6.18 -2.15
N PRO A 52 1.60 -6.60 -3.15
CA PRO A 52 2.97 -6.14 -3.27
C PRO A 52 2.92 -4.61 -3.36
N ARG A 53 3.60 -3.91 -2.44
CA ARG A 53 3.67 -2.44 -2.47
C ARG A 53 3.99 -2.00 -3.90
N ARG A 54 3.03 -1.36 -4.59
CA ARG A 54 3.22 -0.89 -5.97
C ARG A 54 4.30 0.18 -6.06
N PHE A 55 4.52 0.89 -4.96
CA PHE A 55 5.80 1.49 -4.63
C PHE A 55 6.67 0.43 -3.98
N ALA A 56 7.17 -0.49 -4.79
CA ALA A 56 8.29 -1.30 -4.36
C ALA A 56 9.39 -0.26 -4.10
N ARG A 57 9.67 0.06 -2.84
CA ARG A 57 11.06 0.34 -2.49
C ARG A 57 11.77 -0.87 -3.07
N PRO A 58 12.60 -0.71 -4.11
CA PRO A 58 13.30 -1.85 -4.66
C PRO A 58 13.92 -2.59 -3.47
N ALA A 59 13.79 -3.91 -3.38
CA ALA A 59 14.43 -4.69 -2.30
C ALA A 59 15.94 -4.43 -2.23
N ALA A 60 16.49 -3.77 -3.25
CA ALA A 60 17.87 -3.37 -3.42
C ALA A 60 18.11 -1.84 -3.39
N CYS A 61 17.14 -1.03 -2.94
CA CYS A 61 17.39 0.38 -2.66
C CYS A 61 17.99 0.48 -1.25
N VAL A 62 19.29 0.20 -1.18
CA VAL A 62 20.09 0.52 -0.01
C VAL A 62 20.26 2.03 0.02
N LEU A 63 19.88 2.66 1.13
CA LEU A 63 20.30 4.03 1.42
C LEU A 63 21.81 4.01 1.67
N LEU A 64 22.61 4.18 0.63
CA LEU A 64 24.02 4.51 0.75
C LEU A 64 24.14 6.05 0.72
N GLY A 65 23.73 6.69 1.82
CA GLY A 65 23.72 8.15 1.94
C GLY A 65 22.66 8.85 1.07
N SER A 66 22.99 10.00 0.49
CA SER A 66 22.07 10.89 -0.26
C SER A 66 21.74 10.46 -1.69
N GLN A 67 22.03 9.21 -2.10
CA GLN A 67 21.76 8.73 -3.46
C GLN A 67 20.88 7.48 -3.47
N PHE A 68 19.77 7.53 -4.19
CA PHE A 68 18.91 6.39 -4.47
C PHE A 68 19.46 5.62 -5.68
N GLN A 69 20.01 4.43 -5.48
CA GLN A 69 20.44 3.56 -6.59
C GLN A 69 19.43 2.42 -6.80
N CYS A 70 18.85 2.36 -8.01
CA CYS A 70 17.93 1.31 -8.42
C CYS A 70 18.73 0.15 -9.02
N ILE A 71 18.93 -0.94 -8.27
CA ILE A 71 19.59 -2.15 -8.80
C ILE A 71 18.53 -2.99 -9.54
N THR A 72 18.55 -2.93 -10.87
CA THR A 72 17.79 -3.88 -11.69
C THR A 72 18.57 -5.19 -11.77
N LYS A 73 17.97 -6.29 -11.28
CA LYS A 73 18.53 -7.64 -11.55
C LYS A 73 18.47 -7.86 -13.05
N ARG A 74 19.62 -7.78 -13.74
CA ARG A 74 19.72 -8.12 -15.17
C ARG A 74 19.64 -9.65 -15.35
N PRO A 75 19.05 -10.14 -16.45
CA PRO A 75 19.16 -11.55 -16.84
C PRO A 75 20.62 -11.93 -17.09
N ALA A 76 20.95 -13.18 -16.77
CA ALA A 76 22.29 -13.73 -16.51
C ALA A 76 23.29 -13.78 -17.71
N VAL A 77 23.17 -12.93 -18.74
CA VAL A 77 23.89 -13.13 -20.03
C VAL A 77 24.72 -11.92 -20.50
N MET A 78 25.23 -11.06 -19.61
CA MET A 78 26.28 -10.09 -20.01
C MET A 78 27.39 -10.01 -18.96
N ARG A 79 28.63 -10.30 -19.41
CA ARG A 79 29.81 -10.47 -18.56
C ARG A 79 30.43 -9.19 -18.01
N HIS A 80 29.84 -8.01 -18.24
CA HIS A 80 30.35 -6.75 -17.68
C HIS A 80 29.18 -5.83 -17.29
N PRO A 81 29.10 -5.29 -16.06
CA PRO A 81 28.03 -4.38 -15.66
C PRO A 81 28.31 -2.96 -16.19
N PRO A 82 27.42 -2.34 -17.00
CA PRO A 82 27.38 -0.89 -17.07
C PRO A 82 26.65 -0.39 -15.84
N VAL A 83 27.40 0.21 -14.91
CA VAL A 83 26.84 1.00 -13.82
C VAL A 83 26.16 2.22 -14.46
N LYS A 84 24.83 2.19 -14.57
CA LYS A 84 24.07 3.39 -14.91
C LYS A 84 23.75 4.11 -13.61
N THR A 85 24.61 5.05 -13.21
CA THR A 85 24.26 6.05 -12.19
C THR A 85 23.23 7.00 -12.82
N MET A 86 22.00 6.97 -12.32
CA MET A 86 21.00 7.98 -12.68
C MET A 86 21.12 9.09 -11.64
N THR A 87 21.86 10.15 -11.96
CA THR A 87 21.88 11.37 -11.15
C THR A 87 20.57 12.11 -11.41
N CYS A 88 19.72 12.23 -10.40
CA CYS A 88 18.57 13.12 -10.48
C CYS A 88 19.11 14.55 -10.32
N THR A 89 19.06 15.35 -11.39
CA THR A 89 19.26 16.81 -11.32
C THR A 89 17.92 17.47 -11.08
#